data_AF-A0A4Y2RLQ1-F1
#
_entry.id   AF-A0A4Y2RLQ1-F1
#
_cell.length_a   1.000
_cell.length_b   1.000
_cell.length_c   1.000
_cell.angle_alpha   90.00
_cell.angle_beta   90.00
_cell.angle_gamma   90.00
#
_symmetry.space_group_name_H-M   'P 1'
#
loop_
_entity.id
_entity.type
_entity.pdbx_description
1 polymer ?
#
loop_
_entity_poly.entity_id
_entity_poly.type
_entity_poly.pdbx_seq_one_letter_code
_entity_poly.pdbx_strand_id
1 'polypeptide(L)'
;MSTQPTVKPLTLDGQTSWTAFKTQFDVVRSTNGWTDFVKASQLVASLRGSATEVLQGIPSDKLTDLTTIEKALESRFGDSHLTQFYRTGLKTRSQKPGESLQELAADVERLTSALWMFAKV
;
A
#
# COMPACT_ATOMS: atom_id res chain seq x y z
N MET A 1 -22.31 -24.33 -17.95
CA MET A 1 -22.10 -23.63 -16.66
C MET A 1 -20.94 -22.66 -16.87
N SER A 2 -21.18 -21.35 -16.77
CA SER A 2 -20.11 -20.36 -16.95
C SER A 2 -19.25 -20.32 -15.69
N THR A 3 -18.01 -20.81 -15.77
CA THR A 3 -17.01 -20.63 -14.72
C THR A 3 -16.54 -19.18 -14.79
N GLN A 4 -17.17 -18.29 -14.03
CA GLN A 4 -16.74 -16.90 -13.97
C GLN A 4 -15.26 -16.86 -13.49
N PRO A 5 -14.35 -16.23 -14.25
CA PRO A 5 -12.96 -16.13 -13.84
C PRO A 5 -12.85 -15.39 -12.51
N THR A 6 -12.25 -16.01 -11.50
CA THR A 6 -11.95 -15.33 -10.24
C THR A 6 -10.75 -14.42 -10.45
N VAL A 7 -10.96 -13.10 -10.30
CA VAL A 7 -9.86 -12.14 -10.38
C VAL A 7 -9.02 -12.27 -9.11
N LYS A 8 -7.71 -12.46 -9.26
CA LYS A 8 -6.81 -12.58 -8.11
C LYS A 8 -6.53 -11.20 -7.51
N PRO A 9 -6.57 -11.06 -6.17
CA PRO A 9 -6.16 -9.83 -5.52
C PRO A 9 -4.66 -9.61 -5.68
N LEU A 10 -4.25 -8.34 -5.75
CA LEU A 10 -2.84 -7.96 -5.87
C LEU A 10 -2.04 -8.31 -4.62
N THR A 11 -0.73 -8.15 -4.71
CA THR A 11 0.18 -8.26 -3.59
C THR A 11 0.47 -6.87 -2.99
N LEU A 12 0.44 -6.75 -1.66
CA LEU A 12 0.95 -5.57 -0.96
C LEU A 12 2.26 -5.93 -0.26
N ASP A 13 3.36 -5.37 -0.75
CA ASP A 13 4.74 -5.64 -0.27
C ASP A 13 5.35 -4.47 0.54
N GLY A 14 4.63 -3.34 0.61
CA GLY A 14 5.06 -2.09 1.24
C GLY A 14 5.67 -1.07 0.27
N GLN A 15 5.80 -1.40 -1.02
CA GLN A 15 6.21 -0.44 -2.06
C GLN A 15 5.01 0.20 -2.77
N THR A 16 3.90 -0.54 -2.89
CA THR A 16 2.66 -0.03 -3.46
C THR A 16 1.93 0.83 -2.43
N SER A 17 1.40 2.00 -2.84
CA SER A 17 0.56 2.84 -1.98
C SER A 17 -0.65 2.04 -1.49
N TRP A 18 -0.93 2.14 -0.19
CA TRP A 18 -2.09 1.49 0.42
C TRP A 18 -3.40 1.91 -0.24
N THR A 19 -3.58 3.20 -0.55
CA THR A 19 -4.78 3.72 -1.23
C THR A 19 -4.97 3.11 -2.61
N ALA A 20 -3.89 2.97 -3.39
CA ALA A 20 -3.93 2.34 -4.70
C ALA A 20 -4.29 0.84 -4.60
N PHE A 21 -3.68 0.13 -3.65
CA PHE A 21 -3.99 -1.27 -3.38
C PHE A 21 -5.44 -1.44 -2.94
N LYS A 22 -5.93 -0.63 -1.99
CA LYS A 22 -7.30 -0.67 -1.47
C LYS A 22 -8.34 -0.46 -2.58
N THR A 23 -8.10 0.52 -3.46
CA THR A 23 -8.95 0.77 -4.63
C THR A 23 -9.07 -0.46 -5.53
N GLN A 24 -7.95 -1.12 -5.84
CA GLN A 24 -7.96 -2.32 -6.68
C GLN A 24 -8.61 -3.51 -5.95
N PHE A 25 -8.32 -3.68 -4.67
CA PHE A 25 -8.93 -4.70 -3.83
C PHE A 25 -10.46 -4.55 -3.78
N ASP A 26 -10.96 -3.31 -3.72
CA ASP A 26 -12.38 -2.99 -3.72
C ASP A 26 -13.07 -3.34 -5.05
N VAL A 27 -12.38 -3.16 -6.18
CA VAL A 27 -12.86 -3.63 -7.48
C VAL A 27 -12.94 -5.16 -7.49
N VAL A 28 -11.85 -5.84 -7.13
CA VAL A 28 -11.76 -7.31 -7.15
C VAL A 28 -12.80 -7.96 -6.23
N ARG A 29 -12.96 -7.46 -5.00
CA ARG A 29 -13.93 -8.03 -4.04
C ARG A 29 -15.38 -7.88 -4.52
N SER A 30 -15.67 -6.78 -5.22
CA SER A 30 -17.00 -6.51 -5.78
C SER A 30 -17.30 -7.41 -6.97
N THR A 31 -16.33 -7.56 -7.89
CA THR A 31 -16.46 -8.45 -9.05
C THR A 31 -16.64 -9.91 -8.65
N ASN A 32 -15.95 -10.34 -7.59
CA ASN A 32 -15.99 -11.73 -7.14
C ASN A 32 -17.10 -12.03 -6.13
N GLY A 33 -17.86 -11.02 -5.68
CA GLY A 33 -18.96 -11.20 -4.72
C GLY A 33 -18.53 -11.81 -3.38
N TRP A 34 -17.34 -11.46 -2.89
CA TRP A 34 -16.78 -12.05 -1.68
C TRP A 34 -17.59 -11.69 -0.42
N THR A 35 -17.73 -12.64 0.49
CA THR A 35 -18.24 -12.39 1.86
C THR A 35 -17.18 -11.69 2.70
N ASP A 36 -17.57 -11.07 3.83
CA ASP A 36 -16.62 -10.33 4.66
C ASP A 36 -15.48 -11.20 5.20
N PHE A 37 -15.76 -12.46 5.55
CA PHE A 37 -14.76 -13.43 5.92
C PHE A 37 -13.75 -13.71 4.78
N VAL A 38 -14.25 -13.88 3.55
CA VAL A 38 -13.38 -14.11 2.38
C VAL A 38 -12.57 -12.85 2.07
N LYS A 39 -13.15 -11.64 2.19
CA LYS A 39 -12.41 -10.39 2.04
C LYS A 39 -11.23 -10.32 3.03
N ALA A 40 -11.48 -10.55 4.31
CA ALA A 40 -10.42 -10.53 5.33
C ALA A 40 -9.31 -11.56 5.03
N SER A 41 -9.71 -12.79 4.71
CA SER A 41 -8.78 -13.88 4.40
C SER A 41 -7.93 -13.58 3.15
N GLN A 42 -8.55 -13.04 2.10
CA GLN A 42 -7.85 -12.64 0.87
C GLN A 42 -6.92 -11.45 1.11
N LEU A 43 -7.34 -10.48 1.92
CA LEU A 43 -6.50 -9.33 2.28
C LEU A 43 -5.23 -9.79 3.00
N VAL A 44 -5.35 -10.68 4.00
CA VAL A 44 -4.21 -11.28 4.71
C VAL A 44 -3.33 -12.07 3.74
N ALA A 45 -3.92 -12.88 2.86
CA ALA A 45 -3.20 -13.69 1.88
C ALA A 45 -2.48 -12.84 0.81
N SER A 46 -2.87 -11.60 0.61
CA SER A 46 -2.23 -10.63 -0.30
C SER A 46 -1.01 -9.93 0.30
N LEU A 47 -0.80 -9.99 1.62
CA LEU A 47 0.32 -9.29 2.27
C LEU A 47 1.64 -10.05 2.06
N ARG A 48 2.71 -9.32 1.71
CA ARG A 48 4.08 -9.83 1.60
C ARG A 48 5.05 -8.83 2.24
N GLY A 49 6.28 -9.29 2.52
CA GLY A 49 7.35 -8.44 3.02
C GLY A 49 6.94 -7.63 4.26
N SER A 50 7.24 -6.33 4.27
CA SER A 50 6.96 -5.43 5.40
C SER A 50 5.47 -5.32 5.76
N ALA A 51 4.56 -5.64 4.83
CA ALA A 51 3.13 -5.59 5.08
C ALA A 51 2.64 -6.72 5.98
N THR A 52 3.30 -7.89 5.99
CA THR A 52 2.91 -9.01 6.88
C THR A 52 3.20 -8.70 8.34
N GLU A 53 4.15 -7.81 8.64
CA GLU A 53 4.48 -7.41 9.99
C GLU A 53 3.31 -6.68 10.69
N VAL A 54 2.38 -6.09 9.94
CA VAL A 54 1.15 -5.49 10.50
C VAL A 54 0.31 -6.53 11.25
N LEU A 55 0.35 -7.78 10.80
CA LEU A 55 -0.42 -8.87 11.41
C LEU A 55 0.06 -9.21 12.82
N GLN A 56 1.32 -8.92 13.16
CA GLN A 56 1.88 -9.20 14.49
C GLN A 56 1.23 -8.34 15.59
N GLY A 57 0.69 -7.17 15.23
CA GLY A 57 0.01 -6.28 16.17
C GLY A 57 -1.48 -6.55 16.33
N ILE A 58 -2.04 -7.50 15.57
CA ILE A 58 -3.48 -7.80 15.55
C ILE A 58 -3.73 -9.12 16.29
N PRO A 59 -4.63 -9.15 17.28
CA PRO A 59 -5.05 -10.39 17.92
C PRO A 59 -5.59 -11.40 16.89
N SER A 60 -5.26 -12.69 17.06
CA SER A 60 -5.59 -13.72 16.07
C SER A 60 -7.08 -13.87 15.82
N ASP A 61 -7.93 -13.64 16.83
CA ASP A 61 -9.39 -13.65 16.73
C ASP A 61 -9.95 -12.47 15.91
N LYS A 62 -9.12 -11.45 15.65
CA LYS A 62 -9.46 -10.27 14.86
C LYS A 62 -8.87 -10.29 13.44
N LEU A 63 -8.08 -11.30 13.09
CA LEU A 63 -7.56 -11.49 11.72
C LEU A 63 -8.64 -11.92 10.72
N THR A 64 -9.88 -12.13 11.17
CA THR A 64 -11.05 -12.36 10.32
C THR A 64 -11.92 -11.10 10.17
N ASP A 65 -11.62 -10.04 10.93
CA ASP A 65 -12.30 -8.76 10.80
C ASP A 65 -11.55 -7.85 9.81
N LEU A 66 -12.15 -7.69 8.64
CA LEU A 66 -11.63 -6.85 7.57
C LEU A 66 -11.33 -5.43 8.05
N THR A 67 -12.20 -4.86 8.90
CA THR A 67 -12.06 -3.46 9.32
C THR A 67 -10.83 -3.26 10.21
N THR A 68 -10.56 -4.22 11.10
CA THR A 68 -9.37 -4.19 11.94
C THR A 68 -8.09 -4.24 11.10
N ILE A 69 -8.04 -5.11 10.09
CA ILE A 69 -6.87 -5.25 9.21
C ILE A 69 -6.68 -4.00 8.35
N GLU A 70 -7.74 -3.48 7.73
CA GLU A 70 -7.68 -2.25 6.92
C GLU A 70 -7.18 -1.06 7.74
N LYS A 71 -7.66 -0.88 8.98
CA LYS A 71 -7.20 0.22 9.87
C LYS A 71 -5.72 0.10 10.22
N ALA A 72 -5.24 -1.12 10.49
CA ALA A 72 -3.85 -1.36 10.81
C ALA A 72 -2.94 -1.08 9.60
N LEU A 73 -3.38 -1.47 8.39
CA LEU A 73 -2.67 -1.16 7.14
C LEU A 73 -2.69 0.34 6.84
N GLU A 74 -3.83 1.02 7.00
CA GLU A 74 -3.95 2.48 6.87
C GLU A 74 -3.03 3.21 7.85
N SER A 75 -2.96 2.78 9.10
CA SER A 75 -2.10 3.41 10.10
C SER A 75 -0.61 3.31 9.77
N ARG A 76 -0.18 2.25 9.09
CA ARG A 76 1.24 2.01 8.79
C ARG A 76 1.64 2.50 7.39
N PHE A 77 0.77 2.31 6.41
CA PHE A 77 1.05 2.54 4.98
C PHE A 77 0.15 3.60 4.35
N GLY A 78 -0.76 4.21 5.11
CA GLY A 78 -1.62 5.29 4.64
C GLY A 78 -0.82 6.51 4.18
N ASP A 79 -1.50 7.37 3.42
CA ASP A 79 -0.87 8.45 2.65
C ASP A 79 -0.16 9.50 3.53
N SER A 80 -0.53 9.61 4.80
CA SER A 80 0.15 10.49 5.78
C SER A 80 1.59 10.04 6.04
N HIS A 81 1.83 8.73 6.14
CA HIS A 81 3.17 8.18 6.36
C HIS A 81 4.03 8.33 5.10
N LEU A 82 3.43 8.15 3.92
CA LEU A 82 4.08 8.39 2.63
C LEU A 82 4.46 9.86 2.46
N THR A 83 3.57 10.79 2.84
CA THR A 83 3.85 12.23 2.83
C THR A 83 5.07 12.57 3.69
N GLN A 84 5.15 12.04 4.92
CA GLN A 84 6.30 12.25 5.80
C GLN A 84 7.58 11.60 5.23
N PHE A 85 7.48 10.41 4.65
CA PHE A 85 8.58 9.71 4.01
C PHE A 85 9.15 10.52 2.85
N TYR A 86 8.32 10.96 1.90
CA TYR A 86 8.76 11.77 0.75
C TYR A 86 9.30 13.14 1.17
N ARG A 87 8.69 13.78 2.18
CA ARG A 87 9.19 15.04 2.75
C ARG A 87 10.58 14.87 3.36
N THR A 88 10.81 13.76 4.06
CA THR A 88 12.12 13.45 4.65
C THR A 88 13.14 13.14 3.55
N GLY A 89 12.77 12.33 2.57
CA GLY A 89 13.59 12.03 1.40
C GLY A 89 14.06 13.29 0.67
N LEU A 90 13.15 14.24 0.41
CA LEU A 90 13.48 15.55 -0.16
C LEU A 90 14.45 16.35 0.70
N LYS A 91 14.24 16.40 2.03
CA LYS A 91 15.12 17.14 2.94
C LYS A 91 16.54 16.56 2.99
N THR A 92 16.67 15.25 2.89
CA THR A 92 17.97 14.56 2.97
C THR A 92 18.63 14.37 1.61
N ARG A 93 17.96 14.74 0.51
CA ARG A 93 18.48 14.51 -0.83
C ARG A 93 19.58 15.52 -1.15
N SER A 94 20.79 15.03 -1.31
CA SER A 94 21.93 15.76 -1.86
C SER A 94 22.58 14.93 -2.98
N GLN A 95 23.27 15.59 -3.91
CA GLN A 95 24.05 14.89 -4.93
C GLN A 95 25.05 13.93 -4.29
N LYS A 96 25.14 12.69 -4.79
CA LYS A 96 26.14 11.71 -4.34
C LYS A 96 27.43 11.83 -5.17
N PRO A 97 28.59 11.40 -4.65
CA PRO A 97 29.82 11.31 -5.45
C PRO A 97 29.61 10.42 -6.68
N GLY A 98 29.90 10.94 -7.87
CA GLY A 98 29.73 10.24 -9.14
C GLY A 98 28.31 10.23 -9.71
N GLU A 99 27.32 10.80 -9.01
CA GLU A 99 25.97 10.99 -9.53
C GLU A 99 25.90 12.21 -10.44
N SER A 100 25.28 12.07 -11.60
CA SER A 100 25.05 13.18 -12.53
C SER A 100 23.97 14.13 -12.03
N LEU A 101 23.99 15.38 -12.50
CA LEU A 101 22.94 16.36 -12.15
C LEU A 101 21.56 15.93 -12.67
N GLN A 102 21.51 15.19 -13.77
CA GLN A 102 20.28 14.66 -14.36
C GLN A 102 19.65 13.58 -13.47
N GLU A 103 20.46 12.67 -12.92
CA GLU A 103 19.98 11.64 -11.98
C GLU A 103 19.48 12.28 -10.68
N LEU A 104 20.18 13.30 -10.17
CA LEU A 104 19.72 14.09 -9.05
C LEU A 104 18.38 14.77 -9.34
N ALA A 105 18.27 15.47 -10.46
CA ALA A 105 17.06 16.21 -10.84
C ALA A 105 15.86 15.26 -11.01
N ALA A 106 16.04 14.13 -11.69
CA ALA A 106 14.98 13.14 -11.89
C ALA A 106 14.48 12.57 -10.55
N ASP A 107 15.37 12.30 -9.60
CA ASP A 107 14.97 11.79 -8.29
C ASP A 107 14.28 12.86 -7.42
N VAL A 108 14.75 14.12 -7.47
CA VAL A 108 14.06 15.25 -6.81
C VAL A 108 12.67 15.47 -7.40
N GLU A 109 12.52 15.41 -8.72
CA GLU A 109 11.22 15.54 -9.41
C GLU A 109 10.27 14.41 -9.03
N ARG A 110 10.77 13.16 -8.98
CA ARG A 110 10.01 11.99 -8.54
C ARG A 110 9.53 12.15 -7.09
N LEU A 111 10.41 12.53 -6.17
CA LEU A 111 10.07 12.73 -4.76
C LEU A 111 9.07 13.88 -4.56
N THR A 112 9.23 14.96 -5.32
CA THR A 112 8.33 16.13 -5.31
C THR A 112 6.95 15.72 -5.82
N SER A 113 6.89 15.07 -6.98
CA SER A 113 5.64 14.60 -7.58
C SER A 113 4.88 13.66 -6.65
N ALA A 114 5.59 12.71 -6.01
CA ALA A 114 4.99 11.82 -5.03
C ALA A 114 4.45 12.58 -3.81
N LEU A 115 5.21 13.54 -3.26
CA LEU A 115 4.73 14.38 -2.16
C LEU A 115 3.44 15.13 -2.52
N TRP A 116 3.37 15.71 -3.73
CA TRP A 116 2.16 16.41 -4.19
C TRP A 116 0.95 15.50 -4.35
N MET A 117 1.15 14.23 -4.73
CA MET A 117 0.08 13.26 -4.85
C MET A 117 -0.51 12.86 -3.49
N PHE A 118 0.33 12.69 -2.47
CA PHE A 118 -0.11 12.21 -1.15
C PHE A 118 -0.44 13.32 -0.14
N ALA A 119 0.02 14.55 -0.36
CA ALA A 119 -0.26 15.69 0.52
C ALA A 119 -1.57 16.43 0.21
N LYS A 120 -2.26 16.11 -0.91
CA LYS A 120 -3.56 16.69 -1.26
C LYS A 120 -4.70 15.73 -0.84
N VAL A 121 -5.10 15.83 0.43
CA VAL A 121 -6.38 15.31 0.95
C VAL A 121 -7.06 16.45 1.72
#